data_AF-A0A7V4W7Y8-F1
#
_entry.id   AF-A0A7V4W7Y8-F1
#
_cell.length_a   1.000
_cell.length_b   1.000
_cell.length_c   1.000
_cell.angle_alpha   90.00
_cell.angle_beta   90.00
_cell.angle_gamma   90.00
#
_symmetry.space_group_name_H-M   'P 1'
#
loop_
_entity.id
_entity.type
_entity.pdbx_description
1 polymer ?
#
loop_
_entity_poly.entity_id
_entity_poly.type
_entity_poly.pdbx_seq_one_letter_code
_entity_poly.pdbx_strand_id
1 'polypeptide(L)'
;MSEFAQTLRNELDAVHVVDPHSHLRPNKPEADNLADIVLYHHVWIELVSAGMPITAVTKAGMPQEVANPEMEPQDRLRAALPYLDLISNTTCGNM
;
A
#
# COMPACT_ATOMS: atom_id res chain seq x y z
N MET A 1 -10.48 5.66 24.25
CA MET A 1 -11.42 4.51 24.08
C MET A 1 -12.03 4.16 25.42
N SER A 2 -13.28 3.69 25.46
CA SER A 2 -13.85 3.15 26.70
C SER A 2 -13.21 1.81 27.07
N GLU A 3 -13.29 1.43 28.34
CA GLU A 3 -12.85 0.11 28.82
C GLU A 3 -13.50 -1.02 28.02
N PHE A 4 -14.82 -0.94 27.80
CA PHE A 4 -15.55 -1.89 26.97
C PHE A 4 -14.98 -1.99 25.55
N ALA A 5 -14.72 -0.87 24.88
CA ALA A 5 -14.17 -0.88 23.52
C ALA A 5 -12.76 -1.49 23.48
N GLN A 6 -11.94 -1.26 24.52
CA GLN A 6 -10.63 -1.86 24.62
C GLN A 6 -10.70 -3.37 24.83
N THR A 7 -11.55 -3.84 25.74
CA THR A 7 -11.75 -5.27 25.98
C THR A 7 -12.25 -5.95 24.71
N LEU A 8 -13.27 -5.41 24.05
CA LEU A 8 -13.78 -5.96 22.79
C LEU A 8 -12.69 -6.04 21.72
N ARG A 9 -11.86 -4.99 21.58
CA ARG A 9 -10.76 -4.99 20.62
C ARG A 9 -9.75 -6.10 20.92
N ASN A 10 -9.37 -6.27 22.19
CA ASN A 10 -8.42 -7.29 22.61
C ASN A 10 -8.94 -8.70 22.32
N GLU A 11 -10.22 -8.96 22.58
CA GLU A 11 -10.86 -10.26 22.30
C GLU A 11 -10.92 -10.52 20.78
N LEU A 12 -11.22 -9.51 19.96
CA LEU A 12 -11.23 -9.63 18.51
C LEU A 12 -9.82 -9.87 17.94
N ASP A 13 -8.80 -9.16 18.43
CA ASP A 13 -7.41 -9.30 17.99
C ASP A 13 -6.83 -10.69 18.34
N ALA A 14 -7.37 -11.38 19.35
CA ALA A 14 -6.94 -12.72 19.74
C ALA A 14 -7.50 -13.84 18.84
N VAL A 15 -8.48 -13.54 17.97
CA VAL A 15 -9.08 -14.53 17.08
C VAL A 15 -8.10 -14.92 15.98
N HIS A 16 -7.89 -16.22 15.78
CA HIS A 16 -7.13 -16.72 14.63
C HIS A 16 -7.87 -16.41 13.33
N VAL A 17 -7.25 -15.63 12.45
CA VAL A 17 -7.83 -15.25 11.16
C VAL A 17 -7.42 -16.27 10.09
N VAL A 18 -8.41 -16.83 9.42
CA VAL A 18 -8.25 -17.55 8.14
C VAL A 18 -8.83 -16.66 7.06
N ASP A 19 -7.98 -16.10 6.20
CA ASP A 19 -8.41 -15.24 5.10
C ASP A 19 -9.02 -16.10 3.97
N PRO A 20 -10.34 -16.01 3.70
CA PRO A 20 -10.98 -16.80 2.66
C PRO A 20 -10.71 -16.25 1.25
N HIS A 21 -10.14 -15.05 1.11
CA HIS A 21 -9.92 -14.44 -0.20
C HIS A 21 -8.75 -13.45 -0.20
N SER A 22 -7.64 -13.88 -0.81
CA SER A 22 -6.49 -13.02 -1.05
C SER A 22 -5.96 -13.17 -2.48
N HIS A 23 -5.16 -12.19 -2.89
CA HIS A 23 -4.39 -12.21 -4.13
C HIS A 23 -2.88 -12.40 -3.88
N LEU A 24 -2.52 -13.05 -2.76
CA LEU A 24 -1.12 -13.34 -2.43
C LEU A 24 -0.53 -14.36 -3.41
N ARG A 25 0.77 -14.21 -3.74
CA ARG A 25 1.48 -15.20 -4.56
C ARG A 25 1.70 -16.48 -3.71
N PRO A 26 1.21 -17.66 -4.13
CA PRO A 26 1.31 -18.88 -3.30
C PRO A 26 2.74 -19.32 -3.00
N ASN A 27 3.69 -19.01 -3.89
CA ASN A 27 5.09 -19.40 -3.79
C ASN A 27 5.99 -18.33 -3.13
N LYS A 28 5.48 -17.10 -2.95
CA LYS A 28 6.19 -15.99 -2.31
C LYS A 28 5.18 -14.94 -1.81
N PRO A 29 4.55 -15.19 -0.64
CA PRO A 29 3.50 -14.32 -0.13
C PRO A 29 4.05 -12.99 0.38
N GLU A 30 5.36 -12.87 0.60
CA GLU A 30 5.97 -11.60 1.01
C GLU A 30 6.23 -10.66 -0.18
N ALA A 31 6.33 -9.37 0.14
CA ALA A 31 6.85 -8.36 -0.76
C ALA A 31 8.33 -8.62 -1.10
N ASP A 32 8.76 -8.27 -2.32
CA ASP A 32 10.16 -8.35 -2.75
C ASP A 32 10.96 -7.15 -2.23
N ASN A 33 10.30 -6.01 -2.07
CA ASN A 33 10.92 -4.74 -1.65
C ASN A 33 9.86 -3.76 -1.11
N LEU A 34 10.29 -2.62 -0.55
CA LEU A 34 9.39 -1.63 0.02
C LEU A 34 8.45 -0.96 -1.01
N ALA A 35 8.86 -0.86 -2.27
CA ALA A 35 8.01 -0.32 -3.33
C ALA A 35 6.79 -1.21 -3.62
N ASP A 36 6.88 -2.52 -3.35
CA ASP A 36 5.74 -3.43 -3.50
C ASP A 36 4.61 -3.12 -2.50
N ILE A 37 4.96 -2.54 -1.35
CA ILE A 37 4.00 -2.13 -0.31
C ILE A 37 3.56 -0.68 -0.54
N VAL A 38 4.51 0.26 -0.60
CA VAL A 38 4.23 1.70 -0.70
C VAL A 38 3.57 2.07 -2.03
N LEU A 39 3.83 1.32 -3.10
CA LEU A 39 3.23 1.56 -4.42
C LEU A 39 2.25 0.47 -4.82
N TYR A 40 1.74 -0.29 -3.85
CA TYR A 40 0.55 -1.11 -4.07
C TYR A 40 -0.57 -0.20 -4.55
N HIS A 41 -1.40 -0.69 -5.47
CA HIS A 41 -2.32 0.15 -6.23
C HIS A 41 -3.22 1.05 -5.36
N HIS A 42 -3.59 0.64 -4.15
CA HIS A 42 -4.33 1.50 -3.21
C HIS A 42 -3.58 2.79 -2.87
N VAL A 43 -2.32 2.70 -2.45
CA VAL A 43 -1.50 3.88 -2.12
C VAL A 43 -1.15 4.65 -3.40
N TRP A 44 -0.81 3.95 -4.48
CA TRP A 44 -0.47 4.60 -5.75
C TRP A 44 -1.62 5.44 -6.33
N ILE A 45 -2.86 4.95 -6.27
CA ILE A 45 -4.05 5.70 -6.71
C ILE A 45 -4.23 6.98 -5.90
N GLU A 46 -4.06 6.92 -4.57
CA GLU A 46 -4.14 8.10 -3.71
C GLU A 46 -3.06 9.13 -4.06
N LEU A 47 -1.82 8.69 -4.27
CA LEU A 47 -0.71 9.57 -4.67
C LEU A 47 -0.97 10.25 -6.01
N VAL A 48 -1.46 9.50 -7.01
CA VAL A 48 -1.83 10.07 -8.32
C VAL A 48 -2.98 11.05 -8.19
N SER A 49 -3.98 10.72 -7.36
CA SER A 49 -5.14 11.59 -7.09
C SER A 49 -4.74 12.88 -6.35
N ALA A 50 -3.72 12.82 -5.51
CA ALA A 50 -3.10 13.96 -4.85
C ALA A 50 -2.18 14.79 -5.76
N GLY A 51 -2.01 14.40 -7.03
CA GLY A 51 -1.28 15.15 -8.05
C GLY A 51 0.08 14.57 -8.44
N MET A 52 0.45 13.36 -7.99
CA MET A 52 1.62 12.66 -8.51
C MET A 52 1.39 12.28 -9.99
N PRO A 53 2.31 12.59 -10.92
CA PRO A 53 2.19 12.13 -12.29
C PRO A 53 2.06 10.60 -12.36
N ILE A 54 1.13 10.09 -13.16
CA ILE A 54 0.89 8.64 -13.31
C ILE A 54 2.14 7.86 -13.71
N THR A 55 3.08 8.52 -14.40
CA THR A 55 4.35 7.95 -14.85
C THR A 55 5.52 8.17 -13.89
N ALA A 56 5.32 8.85 -12.76
CA ALA A 56 6.40 9.20 -11.83
C ALA A 56 7.08 7.96 -11.21
N VAL A 57 6.35 6.85 -11.11
CA VAL A 57 6.81 5.61 -10.45
C VAL A 57 6.66 4.36 -11.31
N THR A 58 6.22 4.51 -12.56
CA THR A 58 5.98 3.43 -13.52
C THR A 58 6.01 4.01 -14.93
N LYS A 59 6.91 3.55 -15.81
CA LYS A 59 6.99 4.08 -17.19
C LYS A 59 5.74 3.77 -18.00
N ALA A 60 5.07 2.66 -17.69
CA ALA A 60 3.86 2.21 -18.36
C ALA A 60 2.62 3.04 -18.02
N GLY A 61 2.67 3.89 -16.97
CA GLY A 61 1.48 4.59 -16.48
C GLY A 61 0.41 3.66 -15.91
N MET A 62 0.81 2.46 -15.49
CA MET A 62 -0.05 1.40 -14.98
C MET A 62 0.47 0.89 -13.63
N PRO A 63 -0.39 0.37 -12.74
CA PRO A 63 0.04 -0.27 -11.49
C PRO A 63 1.06 -1.39 -11.74
N GLN A 64 1.97 -1.59 -10.80
CA GLN A 64 3.05 -2.58 -10.91
C GLN A 64 2.56 -4.03 -10.96
N GLU A 65 1.35 -4.27 -10.45
CA GLU A 65 0.65 -5.55 -10.47
C GLU A 65 0.14 -5.91 -11.87
N VAL A 66 0.04 -4.92 -12.77
CA VAL A 66 -0.49 -5.08 -14.13
C VAL A 66 0.62 -4.98 -15.19
N ALA A 67 1.64 -4.14 -14.95
CA ALA A 67 2.75 -3.95 -15.88
C ALA A 67 4.08 -3.74 -15.14
N ASN A 68 5.18 -4.19 -15.76
CA ASN A 68 6.52 -3.92 -15.24
C ASN A 68 6.76 -2.40 -15.19
N PRO A 69 7.13 -1.82 -14.04
CA PRO A 69 7.37 -0.38 -13.90
C PRO A 69 8.55 0.15 -14.72
N GLU A 70 9.49 -0.72 -15.13
CA GLU A 70 10.73 -0.38 -15.84
C GLU A 70 11.56 0.72 -15.15
N MET A 71 11.53 0.72 -13.81
CA MET A 71 12.21 1.65 -12.92
C MET A 71 12.68 0.91 -11.67
N GLU A 72 13.83 1.33 -11.13
CA GLU A 72 14.37 0.74 -9.92
C GLU A 72 13.46 1.04 -8.71
N PRO A 73 13.21 0.06 -7.82
CA PRO A 73 12.31 0.24 -6.67
C PRO A 73 12.62 1.47 -5.80
N GLN A 74 13.90 1.74 -5.55
CA GLN A 74 14.30 2.87 -4.72
C GLN A 74 14.00 4.22 -5.37
N ASP A 75 14.16 4.34 -6.69
CA ASP A 75 13.90 5.59 -7.41
C ASP A 75 12.40 5.90 -7.44
N ARG A 76 11.59 4.84 -7.59
CA ARG A 76 10.12 4.93 -7.51
C ARG A 76 9.67 5.41 -6.13
N LEU A 77 10.26 4.89 -5.06
CA LEU A 77 10.00 5.36 -3.70
C LEU A 77 10.39 6.83 -3.51
N ARG A 78 11.61 7.22 -3.94
CA ARG A 78 12.07 8.62 -3.88
C ARG A 78 11.13 9.57 -4.60
N ALA A 79 10.62 9.17 -5.76
CA ALA A 79 9.66 9.95 -6.53
C ALA A 79 8.29 10.10 -5.84
N ALA A 80 7.87 9.11 -5.04
CA ALA A 80 6.62 9.14 -4.30
C ALA A 80 6.70 9.93 -2.98
N LEU A 81 7.87 10.02 -2.33
CA LEU A 81 8.03 10.68 -1.03
C LEU A 81 7.39 12.07 -0.92
N PRO A 82 7.54 13.00 -1.90
CA PRO A 82 6.96 14.34 -1.79
C PRO A 82 5.42 14.37 -1.72
N TYR A 83 4.75 13.26 -2.07
CA TYR A 83 3.30 13.17 -2.13
C TYR A 83 2.70 12.43 -0.93
N LEU A 84 3.50 11.77 -0.09
CA LEU A 84 2.99 10.97 1.03
C LEU A 84 2.21 11.82 2.05
N ASP A 85 2.70 13.03 2.36
CA ASP A 85 2.02 13.93 3.30
C ASP A 85 0.63 14.36 2.79
N LEU A 86 0.45 14.41 1.46
CA LEU A 86 -0.80 14.84 0.82
C LEU A 86 -1.92 13.81 0.95
N ILE A 87 -1.58 12.56 1.28
CA ILE A 87 -2.54 11.47 1.47
C ILE A 87 -2.69 11.05 2.94
N SER A 88 -2.04 11.75 3.86
CA SER A 88 -1.99 11.41 5.30
C SER A 88 -3.37 11.33 5.98
N ASN A 89 -4.37 12.00 5.42
CA ASN A 89 -5.75 11.99 5.90
C ASN A 89 -6.62 10.88 5.27
N THR A 90 -6.06 10.03 4.40
CA THR A 90 -6.76 8.90 3.77
C THR A 90 -6.64 7.64 4.63
N THR A 91 -7.47 6.63 4.37
CA THR A 91 -7.34 5.32 5.03
C THR A 91 -5.97 4.67 4.76
N CYS A 92 -5.36 4.95 3.61
CA CYS A 92 -4.06 4.39 3.24
C CYS A 92 -2.87 5.20 3.77
N GLY A 93 -3.03 6.52 4.00
CA GLY A 93 -1.95 7.39 4.48
C GLY A 93 -1.91 7.57 5.99
N ASN A 94 -2.97 7.18 6.71
CA ASN A 94 -3.01 7.17 8.17
C ASN A 94 -2.34 5.90 8.75
N MET A 95 -1.17 5.55 8.23
CA MET A 95 -0.32 4.44 8.70
C MET A 95 0.65 4.90 9.79
#